data_AF-A0A1C5SMR4-F1
#
_entry.id   AF-A0A1C5SMR4-F1
#
_cell.length_a   1.000
_cell.length_b   1.000
_cell.length_c   1.000
_cell.angle_alpha   90.00
_cell.angle_beta   90.00
_cell.angle_gamma   90.00
#
_symmetry.space_group_name_H-M   'P 1'
#
loop_
_entity.id
_entity.type
_entity.pdbx_description
1 polymer ?
#
loop_
_entity_poly.entity_id
_entity_poly.type
_entity_poly.pdbx_seq_one_letter_code
_entity_poly.pdbx_strand_id
1 'polypeptide(L)'
;MTGRNIARYMRLDRLIPEFKDAVDKGTLAMVAAVDLSYLNVKMQKMIQQVAEAEGKKLKPKQAVELRKMGKEITKEAVESVLAGKEQKKPQSVSVKLPVELYERYFGQMDAGAVQEIMEKALEGYFGKEAPGV
;
A
#
# COMPACT_ATOMS: atom_id res chain seq x y z
N MET A 1 -17.80 18.67 -20.37
CA MET A 1 -17.62 17.57 -19.38
C MET A 1 -17.48 16.26 -20.12
N THR A 2 -16.53 15.39 -19.74
CA THR A 2 -16.39 14.06 -20.36
C THR A 2 -17.31 13.05 -19.66
N GLY A 3 -17.70 11.96 -20.35
CA GLY A 3 -18.51 10.88 -19.73
C GLY A 3 -17.85 10.29 -18.46
N ARG A 4 -16.51 10.30 -18.41
CA ARG A 4 -15.74 9.93 -17.21
C ARG A 4 -16.04 10.82 -16.01
N ASN A 5 -16.22 12.13 -16.22
CA ASN A 5 -16.55 13.05 -15.13
C ASN A 5 -17.99 12.82 -14.64
N ILE A 6 -18.93 12.58 -15.56
CA ILE A 6 -20.33 12.27 -15.22
C ILE A 6 -20.42 11.01 -14.34
N ALA A 7 -19.70 9.95 -14.72
CA ALA A 7 -19.65 8.72 -13.93
C ALA A 7 -19.07 8.94 -12.52
N ARG A 8 -18.07 9.82 -12.37
CA ARG A 8 -17.51 10.18 -11.06
C ARG A 8 -18.55 10.86 -10.17
N TYR A 9 -19.29 11.83 -10.69
CA TYR A 9 -20.36 12.50 -9.94
C TYR A 9 -21.45 11.53 -9.51
N MET A 10 -21.91 10.65 -10.40
CA MET A 10 -22.88 9.61 -10.05
C MET A 10 -22.36 8.68 -8.96
N ARG A 11 -21.05 8.44 -8.90
CA ARG A 11 -20.46 7.55 -7.90
C ARG A 11 -20.49 8.16 -6.49
N LEU A 12 -20.31 9.47 -6.37
CA LEU A 12 -20.33 10.17 -5.08
C LEU A 12 -21.65 9.98 -4.31
N ASP A 13 -22.75 9.70 -5.00
CA ASP A 13 -24.02 9.40 -4.34
C ASP A 13 -23.92 8.19 -3.39
N ARG A 14 -23.01 7.25 -3.67
CA ARG A 14 -22.75 6.05 -2.84
C ARG A 14 -21.90 6.31 -1.59
N LEU A 15 -21.52 7.55 -1.33
CA LEU A 15 -20.81 7.91 -0.12
C LEU A 15 -21.75 8.00 1.08
N ILE A 16 -21.20 7.70 2.26
CA ILE A 16 -21.84 8.04 3.52
C ILE A 16 -21.92 9.57 3.71
N PRO A 17 -22.91 10.09 4.45
CA PRO A 17 -23.09 11.53 4.65
C PRO A 17 -21.83 12.26 5.12
N GLU A 18 -21.06 11.64 6.03
CA GLU A 18 -19.85 12.21 6.61
C GLU A 18 -18.77 12.48 5.56
N PHE A 19 -18.66 11.60 4.55
CA PHE A 19 -17.75 11.82 3.43
C PHE A 19 -18.30 12.81 2.40
N LYS A 20 -19.62 12.90 2.20
CA LYS A 20 -20.23 13.94 1.37
C LYS A 20 -19.93 15.33 1.97
N ASP A 21 -20.17 15.49 3.26
CA ASP A 21 -19.84 16.72 4.01
C ASP A 21 -18.35 17.06 3.93
N ALA A 22 -17.46 16.06 4.01
CA ALA A 22 -16.03 16.28 3.91
C ALA A 22 -15.59 16.73 2.52
N VAL A 23 -16.26 16.27 1.46
CA VAL A 23 -16.04 16.75 0.09
C VAL A 23 -16.51 18.20 -0.03
N ASP A 24 -17.70 18.51 0.47
CA ASP A 24 -18.27 19.86 0.40
C ASP A 24 -17.44 20.88 1.19
N LYS A 25 -16.88 20.48 2.34
CA LYS A 25 -15.93 21.28 3.15
C LYS A 25 -14.52 21.34 2.56
N GLY A 26 -14.23 20.60 1.49
CA GLY A 26 -12.90 20.51 0.88
C GLY A 26 -11.85 19.79 1.74
N THR A 27 -12.26 19.09 2.81
CA THR A 27 -11.37 18.30 3.67
C THR A 27 -11.08 16.91 3.12
N LEU A 28 -11.91 16.43 2.17
CA LEU A 28 -11.72 15.21 1.40
C LEU A 28 -11.68 15.53 -0.10
N ALA A 29 -10.58 15.18 -0.77
CA ALA A 29 -10.46 15.42 -2.20
C ALA A 29 -11.47 14.59 -3.00
N MET A 30 -12.09 15.18 -4.03
CA MET A 30 -13.11 14.51 -4.83
C MET A 30 -12.64 13.19 -5.46
N VAL A 31 -11.37 13.11 -5.88
CA VAL A 31 -10.79 11.86 -6.41
C VAL A 31 -10.72 10.77 -5.34
N ALA A 32 -10.34 11.14 -4.10
CA ALA A 32 -10.31 10.21 -2.97
C ALA A 32 -11.73 9.75 -2.61
N ALA A 33 -12.70 10.66 -2.62
CA ALA A 33 -14.09 10.37 -2.36
C ALA A 33 -14.68 9.40 -3.42
N VAL A 34 -14.32 9.56 -4.68
CA VAL A 34 -14.67 8.59 -5.73
C VAL A 34 -14.08 7.21 -5.43
N ASP A 35 -12.83 7.10 -4.98
CA ASP A 35 -12.26 5.79 -4.63
C ASP A 35 -12.98 5.14 -3.43
N LEU A 36 -13.29 5.91 -2.38
CA LEU A 36 -14.02 5.42 -1.20
C LEU A 36 -15.45 4.98 -1.53
N SER A 37 -16.11 5.62 -2.49
CA SER A 37 -17.47 5.27 -2.92
C SER A 37 -17.58 3.89 -3.59
N TYR A 38 -16.46 3.23 -3.88
CA TYR A 38 -16.43 1.82 -4.30
C TYR A 38 -16.53 0.82 -3.15
N LEU A 39 -16.33 1.27 -1.91
CA LEU A 39 -16.47 0.46 -0.71
C LEU A 39 -17.92 0.45 -0.22
N ASN A 40 -18.30 -0.60 0.50
CA ASN A 40 -19.63 -0.65 1.12
C ASN A 40 -19.72 0.32 2.32
N VAL A 41 -20.95 0.61 2.75
CA VAL A 41 -21.22 1.57 3.84
C VAL A 41 -20.50 1.20 5.15
N LYS A 42 -20.43 -0.09 5.49
CA LYS A 42 -19.75 -0.56 6.71
C LYS A 42 -18.25 -0.20 6.69
N MET A 43 -17.60 -0.40 5.55
CA MET A 43 -16.18 -0.07 5.35
C MET A 43 -15.94 1.43 5.35
N GLN A 44 -16.81 2.19 4.66
CA GLN A 44 -16.73 3.64 4.67
C GLN A 44 -16.82 4.21 6.10
N LYS A 45 -17.76 3.70 6.92
CA LYS A 45 -17.89 4.08 8.33
C LYS A 45 -16.66 3.72 9.15
N MET A 46 -16.10 2.52 8.98
CA MET A 46 -14.87 2.13 9.66
C MET A 46 -13.71 3.08 9.32
N ILE A 47 -13.54 3.40 8.05
CA ILE A 47 -12.50 4.33 7.58
C ILE A 47 -12.69 5.73 8.18
N GLN A 48 -13.93 6.22 8.17
CA GLN A 48 -14.27 7.52 8.76
C GLN A 48 -13.97 7.55 10.27
N GLN A 49 -14.36 6.52 11.01
CA GLN A 49 -14.12 6.42 12.45
C GLN A 49 -12.63 6.42 12.80
N VAL A 50 -11.82 5.67 12.05
CA VAL A 50 -10.37 5.66 12.27
C VAL A 50 -9.75 7.00 11.90
N ALA A 51 -10.14 7.60 10.78
CA ALA A 51 -9.63 8.90 10.36
C ALA A 51 -9.94 10.01 11.38
N GLU A 52 -11.15 10.00 11.95
CA GLU A 52 -11.55 10.92 13.02
C GLU A 52 -10.78 10.65 14.32
N ALA A 53 -10.64 9.39 14.73
CA ALA A 53 -9.90 9.03 15.94
C ALA A 53 -8.42 9.43 15.87
N GLU A 54 -7.80 9.33 14.68
CA GLU A 54 -6.42 9.77 14.46
C GLU A 54 -6.30 11.28 14.19
N GLY A 55 -7.40 12.00 14.00
CA GLY A 55 -7.40 13.41 13.61
C GLY A 55 -6.74 13.68 12.26
N LYS A 56 -6.72 12.68 11.35
CA LYS A 56 -6.01 12.75 10.07
C LYS A 56 -6.97 12.92 8.90
N LYS A 57 -6.54 13.73 7.93
CA LYS A 57 -7.22 13.86 6.63
C LYS A 57 -6.78 12.75 5.69
N LEU A 58 -7.75 12.15 5.00
CA LEU A 58 -7.52 11.03 4.12
C LEU A 58 -6.96 11.49 2.77
N LYS A 59 -5.73 11.07 2.43
CA LYS A 59 -5.05 11.44 1.19
C LYS A 59 -5.52 10.58 0.00
N PRO A 60 -5.48 11.08 -1.25
CA PRO A 60 -5.87 10.29 -2.42
C PRO A 60 -5.15 8.95 -2.56
N LYS A 61 -3.85 8.89 -2.26
CA LYS A 61 -3.09 7.63 -2.29
C LYS A 61 -3.64 6.60 -1.29
N GLN A 62 -3.98 7.05 -0.08
CA GLN A 62 -4.57 6.21 0.97
C GLN A 62 -5.95 5.69 0.54
N ALA A 63 -6.80 6.53 -0.05
CA ALA A 63 -8.10 6.10 -0.58
C ALA A 63 -7.97 5.01 -1.65
N VAL A 64 -6.99 5.13 -2.55
CA VAL A 64 -6.70 4.12 -3.57
C VAL A 64 -6.26 2.80 -2.93
N GLU A 65 -5.40 2.84 -1.92
CA GLU A 65 -4.96 1.64 -1.19
C GLU A 65 -6.12 0.96 -0.49
N LEU A 66 -6.90 1.71 0.29
CA LEU A 66 -8.09 1.20 0.99
C LEU A 66 -9.10 0.58 0.01
N ARG A 67 -9.30 1.20 -1.16
CA ARG A 67 -10.13 0.64 -2.22
C ARG A 67 -9.61 -0.70 -2.74
N LYS A 68 -8.29 -0.85 -2.90
CA LYS A 68 -7.67 -2.10 -3.39
C LYS A 68 -7.81 -3.25 -2.40
N MET A 69 -7.84 -2.97 -1.09
CA MET A 69 -8.06 -3.98 -0.05
C MET A 69 -9.47 -4.60 -0.12
N GLY A 70 -10.42 -3.89 -0.73
CA GLY A 70 -11.72 -4.44 -1.08
C GLY A 70 -12.48 -5.02 0.12
N LYS A 71 -12.93 -6.27 0.01
CA LYS A 71 -13.79 -6.89 1.03
C LYS A 71 -13.07 -7.30 2.32
N GLU A 72 -11.74 -7.29 2.32
CA GLU A 72 -10.90 -7.79 3.42
C GLU A 72 -10.35 -6.68 4.32
N ILE A 73 -10.89 -5.46 4.21
CA ILE A 73 -10.41 -4.34 5.00
C ILE A 73 -10.70 -4.55 6.49
N THR A 74 -9.64 -4.51 7.31
CA THR A 74 -9.74 -4.55 8.78
C THR A 74 -9.42 -3.18 9.38
N LYS A 75 -9.76 -2.97 10.64
CA LYS A 75 -9.51 -1.69 11.31
C LYS A 75 -8.01 -1.41 11.42
N GLU A 76 -7.22 -2.43 11.74
CA GLU A 76 -5.75 -2.36 11.86
C GLU A 76 -5.10 -2.03 10.52
N ALA A 77 -5.63 -2.58 9.42
CA ALA A 77 -5.21 -2.24 8.08
C ALA A 77 -5.48 -0.76 7.74
N VAL A 78 -6.67 -0.26 8.09
CA VAL A 78 -7.03 1.16 7.91
C VAL A 78 -6.09 2.06 8.71
N GLU A 79 -5.86 1.74 9.99
CA GLU A 79 -4.92 2.45 10.87
C GLU A 79 -3.50 2.46 10.26
N SER A 80 -3.03 1.33 9.73
CA SER A 80 -1.72 1.23 9.08
C SER A 80 -1.60 2.15 7.84
N VAL A 81 -2.64 2.15 6.99
CA VAL A 81 -2.68 3.02 5.79
C VAL A 81 -2.74 4.50 6.18
N LEU A 82 -3.52 4.86 7.21
CA LEU A 82 -3.63 6.23 7.71
C LEU A 82 -2.39 6.71 8.47
N ALA A 83 -1.68 5.80 9.15
CA ALA A 83 -0.37 6.04 9.74
C ALA A 83 0.69 6.43 8.69
N GLY A 84 0.45 6.14 7.41
CA GLY A 84 1.46 6.36 6.38
C GLY A 84 2.66 5.45 6.58
N LYS A 85 2.46 4.29 7.25
CA LYS A 85 3.33 3.14 7.06
C LYS A 85 3.09 2.71 5.62
N GLU A 86 3.71 3.40 4.67
CA GLU A 86 3.99 2.81 3.38
C GLU A 86 4.54 1.44 3.73
N GLN A 87 3.83 0.38 3.34
CA GLN A 87 4.50 -0.89 3.16
C GLN A 87 5.60 -0.52 2.17
N LYS A 88 6.79 -0.22 2.70
CA LYS A 88 7.99 -0.08 1.90
C LYS A 88 8.01 -1.42 1.20
N LYS A 89 7.57 -1.45 -0.07
CA LYS A 89 7.84 -2.58 -0.93
C LYS A 89 9.32 -2.85 -0.69
N PRO A 90 9.71 -4.09 -0.33
CA PRO A 90 11.10 -4.39 -0.11
C PRO A 90 11.85 -3.82 -1.31
N GLN A 91 12.62 -2.76 -1.07
CA GLN A 91 13.31 -2.07 -2.15
C GLN A 91 14.38 -3.05 -2.59
N SER A 92 14.12 -3.76 -3.67
CA SER A 92 15.11 -4.65 -4.26
C SER A 92 16.16 -3.76 -4.92
N VAL A 93 17.40 -3.87 -4.43
CA VAL A 93 18.56 -3.28 -5.08
C VAL A 93 19.17 -4.37 -5.95
N SER A 94 19.31 -4.11 -7.25
CA SER A 94 19.94 -5.06 -8.17
C SER A 94 21.46 -5.04 -7.99
N VAL A 95 22.04 -6.16 -7.56
CA VAL A 95 23.49 -6.36 -7.54
C VAL A 95 23.90 -7.02 -8.85
N LYS A 96 24.95 -6.50 -9.51
CA LYS A 96 25.49 -7.09 -10.73
C LYS A 96 26.61 -8.06 -10.36
N LEU A 97 26.47 -9.32 -10.80
CA LEU A 97 27.50 -10.35 -10.68
C LEU A 97 28.19 -10.53 -12.05
N PRO A 98 29.53 -10.65 -12.08
CA PRO A 98 30.23 -11.10 -13.28
C PRO A 98 29.70 -12.45 -13.76
N VAL A 99 29.58 -12.61 -15.08
CA VAL A 99 29.01 -13.83 -15.70
C VAL A 99 29.78 -15.08 -15.30
N GLU A 100 31.11 -15.00 -15.24
CA GLU A 100 31.98 -16.12 -14.83
C GLU A 100 31.68 -16.62 -13.40
N LEU A 101 31.40 -15.69 -12.47
CA LEU A 101 31.02 -16.05 -11.10
C LEU A 101 29.61 -16.63 -11.05
N TYR A 102 28.69 -16.07 -11.83
CA TYR A 102 27.34 -16.61 -11.90
C TYR A 102 27.32 -18.02 -12.47
N GLU A 103 28.00 -18.27 -13.59
CA GLU A 103 28.05 -19.61 -14.18
C GLU A 103 28.74 -20.63 -13.27
N ARG A 104 29.81 -20.22 -12.58
CA ARG A 104 30.56 -21.10 -11.68
C ARG A 104 29.76 -21.58 -10.47
N TYR A 105 28.90 -20.73 -9.91
CA TYR A 105 28.18 -21.02 -8.66
C TYR A 105 26.68 -21.24 -8.83
N PHE A 106 26.07 -20.68 -9.88
CA PHE A 106 24.63 -20.61 -10.08
C PHE A 106 24.17 -21.05 -11.49
N GLY A 107 25.07 -21.45 -12.39
CA GLY A 107 24.77 -21.69 -13.81
C GLY A 107 23.68 -22.74 -14.10
N GLN A 108 23.39 -23.64 -13.15
CA GLN A 108 22.35 -24.67 -13.27
C GLN A 108 21.16 -24.44 -12.33
N MET A 109 21.12 -23.33 -11.61
CA MET A 109 20.12 -23.04 -10.59
C MET A 109 19.03 -22.10 -11.10
N ASP A 110 17.81 -22.30 -10.63
CA ASP A 110 16.73 -21.34 -10.85
C ASP A 110 16.89 -20.12 -9.94
N ALA A 111 16.25 -19.01 -10.30
CA ALA A 111 16.37 -17.75 -9.59
C ALA A 111 15.97 -17.83 -8.10
N GLY A 112 15.04 -18.73 -7.74
CA GLY A 112 14.63 -18.94 -6.35
C GLY A 112 15.73 -19.60 -5.53
N ALA A 113 16.35 -20.66 -6.05
CA ALA A 113 17.49 -21.32 -5.41
C ALA A 113 18.70 -20.38 -5.26
N VAL A 114 18.98 -19.54 -6.28
CA VAL A 114 20.03 -18.52 -6.20
C VAL A 114 19.76 -17.52 -5.08
N GLN A 115 18.50 -17.06 -4.96
CA GLN A 115 18.10 -16.12 -3.92
C GLN A 115 18.26 -16.71 -2.51
N GLU A 116 17.84 -17.96 -2.30
CA GLU A 116 17.97 -18.65 -1.01
C GLU A 116 19.44 -18.84 -0.59
N ILE A 117 20.31 -19.16 -1.56
CA ILE A 117 21.75 -19.30 -1.30
C ILE A 117 22.38 -17.95 -0.99
N MET A 118 22.01 -16.89 -1.73
CA MET A 118 22.47 -15.54 -1.43
C MET A 118 22.06 -15.12 -0.02
N GLU A 119 20.82 -15.38 0.39
CA GLU A 119 20.33 -15.07 1.73
C GLU A 119 21.13 -15.81 2.81
N LYS A 120 21.29 -17.13 2.69
CA LYS A 120 22.10 -17.94 3.62
C LYS A 120 23.57 -17.54 3.67
N ALA A 121 24.15 -17.16 2.53
CA ALA A 121 25.55 -16.71 2.46
C ALA A 121 25.74 -15.34 3.14
N LEU A 122 24.80 -14.41 2.92
CA LEU A 122 24.81 -13.09 3.56
C LEU A 122 24.55 -13.22 5.07
N GLU A 123 23.60 -14.04 5.49
CA GLU A 123 23.37 -14.36 6.90
C GLU A 123 24.59 -15.02 7.55
N GLY A 124 25.26 -15.94 6.85
CA GLY A 124 26.46 -16.60 7.35
C GLY A 124 27.67 -15.67 7.44
N TYR A 125 27.78 -14.68 6.55
CA TYR A 125 28.86 -13.71 6.51
C TYR A 125 28.65 -12.59 7.56
N PHE A 126 27.49 -11.94 7.54
CA PHE A 126 27.17 -10.87 8.48
C PHE A 126 26.73 -11.36 9.85
N GLY A 127 26.10 -12.53 9.95
CA GLY A 127 25.69 -13.13 11.23
C GLY A 127 26.85 -13.66 12.07
N LYS A 128 28.05 -13.81 11.49
CA LYS A 128 29.28 -14.11 12.23
C LYS A 128 30.06 -12.86 12.67
N GLU A 129 29.72 -11.68 12.14
CA GLU A 129 30.30 -10.38 12.50
C GLU A 129 29.30 -9.47 13.24
N ALA A 130 28.64 -10.00 14.27
CA ALA A 130 28.22 -9.17 15.40
C ALA A 130 29.19 -9.45 16.55
N PRO A 131 30.33 -8.73 16.59
CA PRO A 131 30.30 -7.46 17.32
C PRO A 131 31.04 -6.31 16.61
N GLY A 132 30.31 -5.20 16.48
CA GLY A 132 30.85 -3.84 16.59
C GLY A 132 31.46 -3.22 15.33
N VAL A 133 30.69 -2.34 14.69
CA VAL A 133 30.97 -0.89 14.60
C VAL A 133 29.64 -0.15 14.60
#